data_AF-A0A2I0SZB4-F1
#
_entry.id   AF-A0A2I0SZB4-F1
#
_cell.length_a   1.000
_cell.length_b   1.000
_cell.length_c   1.000
_cell.angle_alpha   90.00
_cell.angle_beta   90.00
_cell.angle_gamma   90.00
#
_symmetry.space_group_name_H-M   'P 1'
#
loop_
_entity.id
_entity.type
_entity.pdbx_description
1 polymer ?
#
loop_
_entity_poly.entity_id
_entity_poly.type
_entity_poly.pdbx_seq_one_letter_code
_entity_poly.pdbx_strand_id
1 'polypeptide(L)' 'MTNGLCCMYFPHGGFIATGTRDGHVQFWTAPRVLSSLKHLCRKALRTFLTTYQVLALPIPRKLKEFLTYRTF' A
#
# COMPACT_ATOMS: atom_id res chain seq x y z
N MET A 1 -8.15 -20.64 -1.31
CA MET A 1 -9.01 -19.91 -0.35
C MET A 1 -10.45 -20.26 -0.66
N THR A 2 -11.00 -21.34 -0.09
CA THR A 2 -12.27 -21.91 -0.59
C THR A 2 -13.25 -22.37 0.50
N ASN A 3 -13.05 -22.01 1.77
CA ASN A 3 -13.91 -22.46 2.89
C ASN A 3 -14.21 -21.35 3.93
N GLY A 4 -14.22 -20.07 3.54
CA GLY A 4 -14.61 -18.98 4.42
C GLY A 4 -16.12 -18.96 4.64
N LEU A 5 -16.57 -18.97 5.90
CA LEU A 5 -18.00 -18.91 6.27
C LEU A 5 -18.44 -17.52 6.68
N CYS A 6 -17.57 -16.80 7.40
CA CYS A 6 -17.85 -15.45 7.87
C CYS A 6 -16.58 -14.61 7.88
N CYS A 7 -16.74 -13.30 7.75
CA CYS A 7 -15.66 -12.35 7.91
C CYS A 7 -16.15 -11.11 8.67
N MET A 8 -15.28 -10.57 9.54
CA MET A 8 -15.55 -9.35 10.29
C MET A 8 -14.36 -8.40 10.17
N TYR A 9 -14.64 -7.13 9.85
CA TYR A 9 -13.65 -6.07 9.89
C TYR A 9 -13.58 -5.46 11.28
N PHE A 10 -12.37 -5.26 11.80
CA PHE A 10 -12.21 -4.62 13.09
C PHE A 10 -12.65 -3.14 13.01
N PRO A 11 -13.55 -2.65 13.88
CA PRO A 11 -14.05 -1.27 13.80
C PRO A 11 -12.97 -0.20 13.91
N HIS A 12 -11.88 -0.47 14.64
CA HIS A 12 -10.73 0.43 14.71
C HIS A 12 -9.75 0.28 13.53
N GLY A 13 -10.11 -0.54 12.54
CA GLY A 13 -9.39 -0.81 11.32
C GLY A 13 -8.13 -1.64 11.48
N GLY A 14 -7.57 -2.07 10.35
CA GLY A 14 -6.27 -2.73 10.32
C GLY A 14 -6.29 -4.25 10.33
N PHE A 15 -7.43 -4.86 10.67
CA PHE A 15 -7.56 -6.31 10.77
C PHE A 15 -8.89 -6.81 10.22
N ILE A 16 -8.85 -7.97 9.55
CA ILE A 16 -10.01 -8.76 9.17
C ILE A 16 -9.87 -10.12 9.84
N ALA A 17 -10.91 -10.57 10.52
CA ALA A 17 -11.01 -11.95 10.98
C ALA A 17 -11.87 -12.75 9.98
N THR A 18 -11.44 -13.96 9.62
CA THR A 18 -12.19 -14.89 8.77
C THR A 18 -12.37 -16.21 9.48
N GLY A 19 -13.62 -16.63 9.67
CA GLY A 19 -13.94 -17.96 10.18
C GLY A 19 -14.00 -18.98 9.06
N THR A 20 -13.36 -20.12 9.24
CA THR A 20 -13.37 -21.25 8.30
C THR A 20 -14.33 -22.34 8.76
N ARG A 21 -14.80 -23.18 7.83
CA ARG A 21 -15.68 -24.32 8.14
C ARG A 21 -15.02 -25.36 9.06
N ASP A 22 -13.70 -25.41 9.09
CA ASP A 22 -12.91 -26.33 9.92
C ASP A 22 -12.78 -25.83 11.39
N GLY A 23 -13.44 -24.73 11.75
CA GLY A 23 -13.40 -24.15 13.10
C GLY A 23 -12.20 -23.25 13.36
N HIS A 24 -11.32 -23.04 12.38
CA HIS A 24 -10.18 -22.12 12.49
C HIS A 24 -10.58 -20.68 12.17
N VAL A 25 -9.93 -19.73 12.85
CA VAL A 25 -10.02 -18.29 12.58
C VAL A 25 -8.69 -17.79 12.05
N GLN A 26 -8.71 -17.07 10.94
CA GLN A 26 -7.54 -16.42 10.35
C GLN A 26 -7.65 -14.90 10.49
N PHE A 27 -6.53 -14.27 10.87
CA PHE A 27 -6.41 -12.83 10.94
C PHE A 27 -5.59 -12.31 9.78
N TRP A 28 -6.14 -11.33 9.07
CA TRP A 28 -5.49 -10.67 7.95
C TRP A 28 -5.22 -9.22 8.32
N THR A 29 -4.01 -8.75 8.04
CA THR A 29 -3.70 -7.33 8.14
C THR A 29 -4.28 -6.59 6.94
N ALA A 30 -5.03 -5.53 7.22
CA ALA A 30 -5.58 -4.62 6.22
C ALA A 30 -4.95 -3.24 6.39
N PRO A 31 -4.68 -2.49 5.30
CA PRO A 31 -4.21 -1.11 5.44
C PRO A 31 -5.32 -0.24 6.04
N ARG A 32 -5.00 0.50 7.12
CA ARG A 32 -5.93 1.45 7.76
C ARG A 32 -6.25 2.65 6.87
N VAL A 33 -5.30 3.04 6.03
CA VAL A 33 -5.43 4.14 5.08
C VAL A 33 -4.87 3.65 3.76
N LEU A 34 -5.67 3.73 2.70
CA LEU A 34 -5.20 3.48 1.35
C LEU A 34 -4.41 4.70 0.89
N SER A 35 -3.08 4.58 0.82
CA SER A 35 -2.25 5.61 0.21
C SER A 35 -2.68 5.80 -1.25
N SER A 36 -2.77 7.06 -1.70
CA SER A 36 -3.18 7.31 -3.10
C SER A 36 -2.25 6.62 -4.08
N LEU A 37 -2.75 6.30 -5.28
CA LEU A 37 -1.96 5.67 -6.34
C LEU A 37 -0.65 6.43 -6.60
N LYS A 38 -0.71 7.77 -6.56
CA LYS A 38 0.44 8.66 -6.66
C LYS A 38 1.53 8.36 -5.62
N HIS A 39 1.14 8.10 -4.36
CA HIS A 39 2.06 7.74 -3.28
C HIS A 39 2.63 6.33 -3.47
N LEU A 40 1.80 5.37 -3.88
CA LEU A 40 2.22 4.00 -4.17
C LEU A 40 3.23 3.96 -5.32
N CYS A 41 2.96 4.66 -6.42
CA CYS A 41 3.89 4.78 -7.54
C CYS A 41 5.23 5.40 -7.12
N ARG A 42 5.21 6.47 -6.29
CA ARG A 42 6.45 7.03 -5.73
C ARG A 42 7.21 6.00 -4.91
N LYS A 43 6.52 5.29 -4.01
CA LYS A 43 7.16 4.27 -3.17
C LYS A 43 7.79 3.18 -4.03
N ALA A 44 7.05 2.66 -5.01
CA ALA A 44 7.56 1.66 -5.96
C ALA A 44 8.82 2.16 -6.68
N LEU A 45 8.76 3.32 -7.36
CA LEU A 45 9.92 3.89 -8.07
C LEU A 45 11.12 4.10 -7.16
N ARG A 46 10.89 4.51 -5.90
CA ARG A 46 11.95 4.74 -4.92
C ARG A 46 12.58 3.48 -4.33
N THR A 47 12.01 2.30 -4.55
CA THR A 47 12.66 1.03 -4.15
C THR A 47 13.83 0.65 -5.04
N PHE A 48 13.87 1.12 -6.29
CA PHE A 48 14.91 0.74 -7.26
C PHE A 48 15.62 1.91 -7.94
N LEU A 49 15.09 3.14 -7.89
CA LEU A 49 15.75 4.32 -8.45
C LEU A 49 16.39 5.19 -7.35
N THR A 50 17.66 5.52 -7.53
CA THR A 50 18.36 6.54 -6.72
C THR A 50 17.86 7.95 -7.06
N THR A 51 18.18 8.93 -6.21
CA THR A 51 17.75 10.32 -6.43
C THR A 51 18.30 10.88 -7.75
N TYR A 52 19.54 10.56 -8.10
CA TYR A 52 20.17 10.97 -9.37
C TYR A 52 19.46 10.34 -10.58
N GLN A 53 19.12 9.06 -10.51
CA GLN A 53 18.38 8.38 -11.58
C GLN A 53 16.99 8.98 -11.78
N VAL A 54 16.29 9.33 -10.69
CA VAL A 54 14.99 10.03 -10.78
C VAL A 54 15.13 11.40 -11.46
N LEU A 55 16.20 12.14 -11.16
CA LEU A 55 16.46 13.45 -11.77
C LEU A 55 16.77 13.35 -13.28
N ALA A 56 17.33 12.23 -13.73
CA ALA A 56 17.63 11.97 -15.14
C ALA A 56 16.39 11.57 -15.97
N LEU A 57 15.25 11.22 -15.34
CA LEU A 57 14.05 10.80 -16.06
C LEU A 57 13.47 11.94 -16.94
N PRO A 58 12.93 11.63 -18.13
CA PRO A 58 12.25 12.60 -19.01
C PRO A 58 10.82 12.88 -18.52
N ILE A 59 10.69 13.42 -17.31
CA ILE A 59 9.41 13.75 -16.66
C ILE A 59 9.37 15.21 -16.18
N PRO A 60 8.19 15.81 -15.97
CA PRO A 60 8.08 17.20 -15.52
C PRO A 60 8.73 17.46 -14.14
N ARG A 61 9.23 18.68 -13.93
CA ARG A 61 9.94 19.09 -12.70
C ARG A 61 9.12 18.84 -11.42
N LYS A 62 7.83 19.17 -11.43
CA LYS A 62 6.92 18.94 -10.29
C LYS A 62 6.83 17.45 -9.91
N LEU A 63 6.91 16.55 -10.89
CA LEU A 63 6.90 15.11 -10.62
C LEU A 63 8.25 14.65 -10.04
N LYS A 64 9.37 15.21 -10.51
CA LYS A 64 10.70 14.97 -9.92
C LYS A 64 10.76 15.43 -8.46
N GLU A 65 10.26 16.63 -8.16
CA GLU A 65 10.15 17.16 -6.79
C GLU A 65 9.30 16.22 -5.92
N PHE A 66 8.17 15.74 -6.45
CA PHE A 66 7.33 14.76 -5.75
C PHE A 66 8.04 13.44 -5.46
N LEU A 67 8.70 12.85 -6.46
CA LEU A 67 9.43 11.59 -6.33
C LEU A 67 10.65 11.72 -5.42
N THR A 68 11.24 12.91 -5.31
CA THR A 68 12.40 13.21 -4.45
C THR A 68 12.03 13.75 -3.07
N TYR A 69 10.74 13.66 -2.67
CA TYR A 69 10.24 14.13 -1.37
C TYR A 69 10.48 15.62 -1.10
N ARG A 70 10.58 16.44 -2.15
CA ARG A 70 10.74 17.90 -2.07
C ARG A 70 9.41 18.65 -2.20
N THR A 71 8.29 17.99 -1.89
CA THR A 71 6.98 18.65 -1.85
C THR A 71 6.85 19.46 -0.56
N PHE A 72 6.65 20.76 -0.73
CA PHE A 72 6.10 21.65 0.29
C PHE A 72 4.56 21.61 0.23
#